data_AF-A0A946UCY4-F1
#
_entry.id   AF-A0A946UCY4-F1
#
_cell.length_a   1.000
_cell.length_b   1.000
_cell.length_c   1.000
_cell.angle_alpha   90.00
_cell.angle_beta   90.00
_cell.angle_gamma   90.00
#
_symmetry.space_group_name_H-M   'P 1'
#
loop_
_entity.id
_entity.type
_entity.pdbx_description
1 polymer ?
#
loop_
_entity_poly.entity_id
_entity_poly.type
_entity_poly.pdbx_seq_one_letter_code
_entity_poly.pdbx_strand_id
1 'polypeptide(L)'
;MSRTYGRLAAASYLGLVLLQPVWHALLPPPHGAGRWWLAGIAALPLLLPLKGVMTGSLRSMTWAGYLVMLYLAIGIMEAWSNPPQRVPALVQTALVVVFVLAVLGFSRYRKPAD
;
A
#
# COMPACT_ATOMS: atom_id res chain seq x y z
N MET A 1 -6.28 5.34 -21.56
CA MET A 1 -5.13 4.81 -20.79
C MET A 1 -5.04 5.33 -19.36
N SER A 2 -5.21 6.63 -19.09
CA SER A 2 -5.18 7.18 -17.70
C SER A 2 -6.14 6.48 -16.72
N ARG A 3 -7.34 6.09 -17.18
CA ARG A 3 -8.31 5.34 -16.36
C ARG A 3 -7.79 3.98 -15.88
N THR A 4 -6.98 3.28 -16.67
CA THR A 4 -6.41 1.98 -16.30
C THR A 4 -5.38 2.13 -15.19
N TYR A 5 -4.47 3.12 -15.31
CA TYR A 5 -3.48 3.42 -14.27
C TYR A 5 -4.12 3.90 -12.97
N GLY A 6 -5.17 4.73 -13.05
CA GLY A 6 -5.93 5.15 -11.87
C GLY A 6 -6.59 3.97 -11.14
N ARG A 7 -7.17 3.02 -11.89
CA ARG A 7 -7.74 1.79 -11.32
C ARG A 7 -6.68 0.88 -10.70
N LEU A 8 -5.53 0.72 -11.36
CA LEU A 8 -4.41 -0.05 -10.84
C LEU A 8 -3.89 0.55 -9.53
N ALA A 9 -3.70 1.87 -9.48
CA ALA A 9 -3.28 2.58 -8.27
C ALA A 9 -4.33 2.41 -7.14
N ALA A 10 -5.62 2.55 -7.45
CA ALA A 10 -6.67 2.34 -6.45
C ALA A 10 -6.71 0.88 -5.96
N ALA A 11 -6.59 -0.10 -6.85
CA ALA A 11 -6.63 -1.52 -6.50
C ALA A 11 -5.43 -1.94 -5.65
N SER A 12 -4.21 -1.53 -6.01
CA SER A 12 -3.02 -1.85 -5.21
C SER A 12 -3.02 -1.14 -3.86
N TYR A 13 -3.51 0.10 -3.80
CA TYR A 13 -3.66 0.82 -2.54
C TYR A 13 -4.69 0.20 -1.61
N LEU A 14 -5.86 -0.18 -2.15
CA LEU A 14 -6.88 -0.92 -1.40
C LEU A 14 -6.32 -2.27 -0.92
N GLY A 15 -5.56 -2.96 -1.77
CA GLY A 15 -4.84 -4.17 -1.40
C GLY A 15 -3.92 -3.95 -0.20
N LEU A 16 -3.16 -2.86 -0.17
CA LEU A 16 -2.29 -2.52 0.98
C LEU A 16 -3.09 -2.27 2.26
N VAL A 17 -4.19 -1.54 2.17
CA VAL A 17 -5.08 -1.26 3.30
C VAL A 17 -5.67 -2.54 3.88
N LEU A 18 -6.14 -3.46 3.03
CA LEU A 18 -6.72 -4.74 3.44
C LEU A 18 -5.65 -5.73 3.91
N LEU A 19 -4.44 -5.65 3.37
CA LEU A 19 -3.35 -6.52 3.77
C LEU A 19 -2.95 -6.29 5.24
N GLN A 20 -3.01 -5.05 5.76
CA GLN A 20 -2.65 -4.78 7.16
C GLN A 20 -3.46 -5.64 8.16
N PRO A 21 -4.80 -5.61 8.18
CA PRO A 21 -5.57 -6.46 9.09
C PRO A 21 -5.45 -7.95 8.75
N VAL A 22 -5.37 -8.32 7.47
CA VAL A 22 -5.27 -9.74 7.05
C VAL A 22 -3.95 -10.36 7.51
N TRP A 23 -2.84 -9.66 7.30
CA TRP A 23 -1.53 -10.08 7.77
C TRP A 23 -1.57 -10.23 9.29
N HIS A 24 -2.04 -9.22 10.01
CA HIS A 24 -2.06 -9.29 11.47
C HIS A 24 -3.09 -10.26 12.07
N ALA A 25 -4.12 -10.68 11.33
CA ALA A 25 -5.11 -11.65 11.76
C ALA A 25 -4.76 -13.12 11.42
N LEU A 26 -4.00 -13.35 10.34
CA LEU A 26 -3.60 -14.69 9.89
C LEU A 26 -2.29 -15.20 10.52
N LEU A 27 -1.62 -14.38 11.32
CA LEU A 27 -0.37 -14.72 11.97
C LEU A 27 -0.58 -15.79 13.08
N PRO A 28 0.15 -16.91 13.06
CA PRO A 28 0.12 -17.89 14.13
C PRO A 28 0.55 -17.29 15.48
N PRO A 29 0.02 -17.78 16.62
CA PRO A 29 0.59 -17.49 17.95
C PRO A 29 2.07 -17.92 17.94
N PRO A 30 3.05 -17.11 18.38
CA PRO A 30 3.01 -16.07 19.42
C PRO A 30 3.06 -14.60 18.91
N HIS A 31 2.99 -14.36 17.60
CA HIS A 31 3.24 -13.02 17.02
C HIS A 31 2.00 -12.32 16.44
N GLY A 32 0.89 -13.01 16.19
CA GLY A 32 -0.30 -12.29 15.70
C GLY A 32 -1.69 -12.85 15.97
N ALA A 33 -1.89 -13.50 17.11
CA ALA A 33 -3.25 -13.81 17.57
C ALA A 33 -3.94 -12.67 18.36
N GLY A 34 -3.27 -11.52 18.63
CA GLY A 34 -3.83 -10.52 19.55
C GLY A 34 -3.41 -9.06 19.36
N ARG A 35 -2.68 -8.72 18.29
CA ARG A 35 -2.15 -7.35 18.09
C ARG A 35 -3.00 -6.51 17.14
N TRP A 36 -4.32 -6.53 17.32
CA TRP A 36 -5.28 -5.73 16.55
C TRP A 36 -4.97 -4.22 16.60
N TRP A 37 -4.36 -3.75 17.69
CA TRP A 37 -3.90 -2.37 17.81
C TRP A 37 -2.77 -2.03 16.83
N LEU A 38 -1.85 -2.97 16.53
CA LEU A 38 -0.80 -2.78 15.52
C LEU A 38 -1.42 -2.67 14.12
N ALA A 39 -2.40 -3.51 13.80
CA ALA A 39 -3.13 -3.41 12.54
C ALA A 39 -3.85 -2.06 12.42
N GLY A 40 -4.44 -1.56 13.51
CA GLY A 40 -5.02 -0.23 13.58
C GLY A 40 -3.99 0.86 13.29
N ILE A 41 -2.85 0.86 13.97
CA ILE A 41 -1.77 1.84 13.78
C ILE A 41 -1.17 1.76 12.37
N ALA A 42 -1.05 0.56 11.81
CA ALA A 42 -0.52 0.37 10.46
C ALA A 42 -1.56 0.71 9.38
N ALA A 43 -2.86 0.50 9.61
CA ALA A 43 -3.89 0.84 8.62
C ALA A 43 -4.29 2.31 8.65
N LEU A 44 -4.31 2.95 9.83
CA LEU A 44 -4.83 4.31 10.01
C LEU A 44 -4.16 5.35 9.09
N PRO A 45 -2.82 5.39 8.94
CA PRO A 45 -2.16 6.34 8.03
C PRO A 45 -2.55 6.12 6.57
N LEU A 46 -2.78 4.86 6.16
CA LEU A 46 -3.21 4.51 4.81
C LEU A 46 -4.69 4.85 4.55
N LEU A 47 -5.50 5.08 5.58
CA LEU A 47 -6.89 5.50 5.38
C LEU A 47 -7.00 6.98 4.98
N LEU A 48 -6.03 7.82 5.38
CA LEU A 48 -6.07 9.27 5.12
C LEU A 48 -6.10 9.60 3.61
N PRO A 49 -5.25 8.99 2.75
CA PRO A 49 -5.26 9.26 1.32
C PRO A 49 -6.32 8.46 0.55
N LEU A 50 -6.94 7.45 1.18
CA LEU A 50 -7.76 6.46 0.49
C LEU A 50 -8.85 7.09 -0.38
N LYS A 51 -9.63 8.01 0.20
CA LYS A 51 -10.69 8.73 -0.53
C LYS A 51 -10.12 9.48 -1.75
N GLY A 52 -8.96 10.11 -1.60
CA GLY A 52 -8.31 10.86 -2.67
C GLY A 52 -7.69 9.99 -3.77
N VAL A 53 -7.20 8.80 -3.42
CA VAL A 53 -6.74 7.80 -4.39
C VAL A 53 -7.93 7.26 -5.20
N MET A 54 -9.06 6.96 -4.54
CA MET A 54 -10.27 6.49 -5.20
C MET A 54 -10.90 7.53 -6.14
N THR A 55 -10.80 8.82 -5.82
CA THR A 55 -11.26 9.91 -6.70
C THR A 55 -10.28 10.27 -7.82
N GLY A 56 -9.09 9.65 -7.86
CA GLY A 56 -8.11 9.91 -8.92
C GLY A 56 -7.43 11.27 -8.82
N SER A 57 -7.34 11.85 -7.61
CA SER A 57 -6.62 13.12 -7.38
C SER A 57 -5.11 12.88 -7.41
N LEU A 58 -4.39 13.56 -8.33
CA LEU A 58 -2.94 13.43 -8.42
C LEU A 58 -2.24 13.84 -7.11
N ARG A 59 -2.71 14.92 -6.47
CA ARG A 59 -2.17 15.38 -5.18
C ARG A 59 -2.31 14.30 -4.10
N SER A 60 -3.45 13.62 -4.05
CA SER A 60 -3.68 12.54 -3.08
C SER A 60 -2.89 11.28 -3.40
N MET A 61 -2.71 10.95 -4.69
CA MET A 61 -1.85 9.85 -5.13
C MET A 61 -0.38 10.10 -4.81
N THR A 62 0.10 11.34 -4.93
CA THR A 62 1.47 11.72 -4.52
C THR A 62 1.65 11.61 -3.01
N TRP A 63 0.69 12.10 -2.22
CA TRP A 63 0.69 11.95 -0.76
C TRP A 63 0.67 10.47 -0.33
N ALA A 64 -0.19 9.66 -0.96
CA ALA A 64 -0.19 8.22 -0.79
C ALA A 64 1.16 7.60 -1.15
N GLY A 65 1.81 8.09 -2.21
CA GLY A 65 3.16 7.72 -2.63
C GLY A 65 4.19 7.84 -1.51
N TYR A 66 4.24 8.98 -0.83
CA TYR A 66 5.16 9.17 0.30
C TYR A 66 4.89 8.21 1.45
N LEU A 67 3.62 7.93 1.76
CA LEU A 67 3.24 6.99 2.81
C LEU A 67 3.65 5.57 2.45
N VAL A 68 3.34 5.09 1.24
CA VAL A 68 3.65 3.70 0.84
C VAL A 68 5.15 3.41 0.77
N MET A 69 6.02 4.42 0.62
CA MET A 69 7.48 4.24 0.71
C MET A 69 7.92 3.70 2.08
N LEU A 70 7.25 4.09 3.16
CA LEU A 70 7.52 3.53 4.49
C LEU A 70 7.14 2.03 4.54
N TYR A 71 6.01 1.66 3.94
CA TYR A 71 5.57 0.27 3.84
C TYR A 71 6.48 -0.57 2.96
N LEU A 72 7.13 0.03 1.95
CA LEU A 72 8.15 -0.65 1.16
C LEU A 72 9.35 -1.03 2.04
N ALA A 73 9.87 -0.09 2.82
CA ALA A 73 10.98 -0.35 3.72
C ALA A 73 10.65 -1.45 4.73
N ILE A 74 9.47 -1.39 5.36
CA ILE A 74 8.98 -2.41 6.29
C ILE A 74 8.83 -3.77 5.57
N GLY A 75 8.24 -3.79 4.37
CA GLY A 75 8.02 -5.03 3.61
C GLY A 75 9.34 -5.72 3.25
N ILE A 76 10.35 -4.96 2.84
CA ILE A 76 11.68 -5.50 2.54
C ILE A 76 12.36 -6.01 3.81
N MET A 77 12.33 -5.22 4.89
CA MET A 77 12.93 -5.58 6.17
C MET A 77 12.32 -6.86 6.75
N GLU A 78 10.97 -6.95 6.77
CA GLU A 78 10.25 -8.12 7.27
C GLU A 78 10.52 -9.36 6.40
N ALA A 79 10.59 -9.21 5.08
CA ALA A 79 10.89 -10.32 4.18
C ALA A 79 12.27 -10.95 4.43
N TRP A 80 13.25 -10.12 4.80
CA TRP A 80 14.62 -10.55 5.07
C TRP A 80 14.79 -11.08 6.49
N SER A 81 14.26 -10.37 7.49
CA SER A 81 14.54 -10.63 8.91
C SER A 81 13.61 -11.67 9.53
N ASN A 82 12.39 -11.84 9.02
CA ASN A 82 11.36 -12.68 9.64
C ASN A 82 10.80 -13.73 8.66
N PRO A 83 11.40 -14.94 8.59
CA PRO A 83 10.94 -16.00 7.69
C PRO A 83 9.44 -16.34 7.80
N PRO A 84 8.81 -16.38 8.99
CA PRO A 84 7.36 -16.63 9.10
C PRO A 84 6.49 -15.52 8.48
N GLN A 85 7.01 -14.30 8.39
CA GLN A 85 6.31 -13.13 7.85
C GLN A 85 6.66 -12.84 6.40
N ARG A 86 7.54 -13.65 5.79
CA ARG A 86 8.10 -13.36 4.47
C ARG A 86 7.04 -13.26 3.38
N VAL A 87 6.04 -14.14 3.38
CA VAL A 87 4.99 -14.14 2.35
C VAL A 87 4.19 -12.83 2.36
N PRO A 88 3.52 -12.43 3.47
CA PRO A 88 2.78 -11.18 3.47
C PRO A 88 3.67 -9.94 3.29
N ALA A 89 4.94 -9.99 3.74
CA ALA A 89 5.92 -8.93 3.50
C ALA A 89 6.28 -8.75 2.01
N LEU A 90 6.43 -9.86 1.27
CA LEU A 90 6.65 -9.83 -0.18
C LEU A 90 5.40 -9.34 -0.92
N VAL A 91 4.19 -9.73 -0.48
CA VAL A 91 2.93 -9.23 -1.05
C VAL A 91 2.80 -7.72 -0.83
N GLN A 92 3.12 -7.21 0.37
CA GLN A 92 3.17 -5.77 0.64
C GLN A 92 4.14 -5.06 -0.31
N THR A 93 5.36 -5.56 -0.41
CA THR A 93 6.40 -5.03 -1.30
C THR A 93 5.91 -4.96 -2.74
N ALA A 94 5.32 -6.03 -3.26
CA ALA A 94 4.78 -6.08 -4.62
C ALA A 94 3.65 -5.06 -4.83
N LEU A 95 2.71 -4.95 -3.89
CA LEU A 95 1.62 -3.98 -3.97
C LEU A 95 2.12 -2.54 -3.97
N VAL A 96 3.14 -2.21 -3.16
CA VAL A 96 3.75 -0.88 -3.17
C VAL A 96 4.40 -0.59 -4.53
N VAL A 97 5.16 -1.54 -5.08
CA VAL A 97 5.79 -1.37 -6.40
C VAL A 97 4.74 -1.13 -7.49
N VAL A 98 3.67 -1.92 -7.51
CA VAL A 98 2.55 -1.74 -8.44
C VAL A 98 1.90 -0.36 -8.26
N PHE A 99 1.66 0.08 -7.02
CA PHE A 99 1.11 1.41 -6.75
C PHE A 99 1.98 2.53 -7.32
N VAL A 100 3.29 2.49 -7.05
CA VAL A 100 4.24 3.51 -7.52
C VAL A 100 4.29 3.56 -9.04
N LEU A 101 4.40 2.41 -9.69
CA LEU A 101 4.39 2.33 -11.15
C LEU A 101 3.07 2.85 -11.75
N ALA A 102 1.93 2.55 -11.11
CA ALA A 102 0.63 3.03 -11.54
C ALA A 102 0.50 4.55 -11.40
N VAL A 103 0.98 5.15 -10.29
CA VAL A 103 0.98 6.60 -10.09
C VAL A 103 1.92 7.31 -11.05
N LEU A 104 3.11 6.75 -11.30
CA LEU A 104 4.05 7.28 -12.30
C LEU A 104 3.46 7.24 -13.71
N GLY A 105 2.81 6.13 -14.08
CA GLY A 105 2.06 6.06 -15.34
C GLY A 105 0.97 7.13 -15.39
N PHE A 106 0.15 7.22 -14.34
CA PHE A 106 -0.96 8.17 -14.26
C PHE A 106 -0.51 9.64 -14.38
N SER A 107 0.59 10.02 -13.74
CA SER A 107 1.13 11.40 -13.79
C SER A 107 1.65 11.77 -15.17
N ARG A 108 2.26 10.83 -15.89
CA ARG A 108 2.77 11.05 -17.26
C ARG A 108 1.66 11.31 -18.28
N TYR A 109 0.49 10.70 -18.11
CA TYR A 109 -0.68 10.93 -18.98
C TYR A 109 -1.47 12.19 -18.62
N ARG A 110 -1.24 12.77 -17.45
CA ARG A 110 -1.95 13.95 -16.94
C ARG A 110 -1.07 15.21 -16.94
N LYS A 111 -0.04 15.25 -17.79
CA LYS A 111 0.73 16.49 -18.04
C LYS A 111 -0.25 17.64 -18.29
N PRO A 112 -0.03 18.83 -17.72
CA PRO A 112 -0.82 20.00 -18.06
C PRO A 112 -0.75 20.21 -19.58
N ALA A 113 -1.88 20.58 -20.17
CA ALA A 113 -1.83 21.25 -21.46
C ALA A 113 -1.15 22.59 -21.19
N ASP A 114 0.13 22.67 -21.52
CA ASP A 114 0.86 23.94 -21.62
C ASP A 114 0.38 24.69 -22.88
#